data_AF-A0A2R2ITJ2-F1
#
_entry.id   AF-A0A2R2ITJ2-F1
#
_cell.length_a   1.000
_cell.length_b   1.000
_cell.length_c   1.000
_cell.angle_alpha   90.00
_cell.angle_beta   90.00
_cell.angle_gamma   90.00
#
_symmetry.space_group_name_H-M   'P 1'
#
loop_
_entity.id
_entity.type
_entity.pdbx_description
1 polymer ?
#
loop_
_entity_poly.entity_id
_entity_poly.type
_entity_poly.pdbx_seq_one_letter_code
_entity_poly.pdbx_strand_id
1 'polypeptide(L)'
;MAHPIAVNVPAKQEIEAVDGVVKQLKEYQSKNWAIGLNGDNLAPDSFLAFFTERQLPFSYYVRAQGVSVGEPAAYQINTDTLNHYVGLIRSSEGIAVHGVIEQLNRYKANNWAIGLNGTTLQPDDFLPFFDTRGVAFAYYVRSGGVELGAPSAYDANIKALQQYLQQL
;
A
#
# COMPACT_ATOMS: atom_id res chain seq x y z
N MET A 1 -16.13 -6.41 -14.75
CA MET A 1 -15.58 -5.93 -13.47
C MET A 1 -14.11 -5.68 -13.69
N ALA A 2 -13.70 -4.42 -13.80
CA ALA A 2 -12.30 -4.07 -13.99
C ALA A 2 -11.58 -4.32 -12.66
N HIS A 3 -10.61 -5.23 -12.64
CA HIS A 3 -9.66 -5.28 -11.54
C HIS A 3 -8.84 -4.00 -11.62
N PRO A 4 -8.77 -3.19 -10.56
CA PRO A 4 -7.86 -2.05 -10.55
C PRO A 4 -6.47 -2.64 -10.77
N ILE A 5 -5.78 -2.14 -11.80
CA ILE A 5 -4.37 -2.43 -12.00
C ILE A 5 -3.69 -1.77 -10.81
N ALA A 6 -3.48 -2.55 -9.75
CA ALA A 6 -2.70 -2.13 -8.61
C ALA A 6 -1.31 -1.80 -9.18
N VAL A 7 -1.01 -0.51 -9.29
CA VAL A 7 0.37 -0.07 -9.42
C VAL A 7 1.09 -0.78 -8.27
N ASN A 8 2.13 -1.55 -8.57
CA ASN A 8 2.88 -2.36 -7.59
C ASN A 8 3.73 -1.44 -6.69
N VAL A 9 3.08 -0.49 -6.05
CA VAL A 9 3.63 0.41 -5.03
C VAL A 9 3.44 -0.31 -3.70
N PRO A 10 4.50 -0.49 -2.90
CA PRO A 10 4.38 -1.00 -1.55
C PRO A 10 3.28 -0.28 -0.79
N ALA A 11 2.38 -1.03 -0.11
CA ALA A 11 1.20 -0.48 0.56
C ALA A 11 1.53 0.75 1.43
N LYS A 12 2.66 0.71 2.14
CA LYS A 12 3.18 1.82 2.93
C LYS A 12 3.43 3.10 2.11
N GLN A 13 4.12 2.99 0.98
CA GLN A 13 4.41 4.15 0.11
C GLN A 13 3.12 4.76 -0.46
N GLU A 14 2.14 3.92 -0.80
CA GLU A 14 0.87 4.38 -1.33
C GLU A 14 0.04 5.10 -0.26
N ILE A 15 -0.01 4.55 0.98
CA ILE A 15 -0.65 5.22 2.12
C ILE A 15 0.02 6.57 2.41
N GLU A 16 1.35 6.62 2.44
CA GLU A 16 2.11 7.86 2.64
C GLU A 16 1.80 8.91 1.54
N ALA A 17 1.69 8.48 0.28
CA ALA A 17 1.33 9.36 -0.83
C ALA A 17 -0.09 9.93 -0.66
N VAL A 18 -1.06 9.07 -0.29
CA VAL A 18 -2.45 9.49 -0.04
C VAL A 18 -2.53 10.46 1.14
N ASP A 19 -1.86 10.17 2.25
CA ASP A 19 -1.81 11.05 3.42
C ASP A 19 -1.21 12.43 3.07
N GLY A 20 -0.20 12.46 2.20
CA GLY A 20 0.35 13.67 1.63
C GLY A 20 -0.69 14.51 0.88
N VAL A 21 -1.49 13.86 0.02
CA VAL A 21 -2.57 14.54 -0.74
C VAL A 21 -3.69 15.00 0.18
N VAL A 22 -4.09 14.21 1.18
CA VAL A 22 -5.08 14.63 2.19
C VAL A 22 -4.62 15.88 2.94
N LYS A 23 -3.33 15.94 3.31
CA LYS A 23 -2.75 17.13 3.94
C LYS A 23 -2.84 18.35 3.01
N GLN A 24 -2.47 18.19 1.74
CA GLN A 24 -2.57 19.27 0.76
C GLN A 24 -4.02 19.73 0.53
N LEU A 25 -4.99 18.82 0.46
CA LEU A 25 -6.42 19.15 0.36
C LEU A 25 -6.88 19.99 1.56
N LYS A 26 -6.47 19.65 2.78
CA LYS A 26 -6.78 20.44 3.99
C LYS A 26 -6.15 21.83 3.96
N GLU A 27 -4.92 21.94 3.46
CA GLU A 27 -4.25 23.23 3.27
C GLU A 27 -5.01 24.10 2.24
N TYR A 28 -5.42 23.53 1.12
CA TYR A 28 -6.21 24.22 0.10
C TYR A 28 -7.59 24.63 0.63
N GLN A 29 -8.24 23.76 1.39
CA GLN A 29 -9.51 24.04 2.04
C GLN A 29 -9.40 25.26 2.98
N SER A 30 -8.34 25.32 3.79
CA SER A 30 -8.13 26.43 4.73
C SER A 30 -7.96 27.79 4.04
N LYS A 31 -7.51 27.78 2.78
CA LYS A 31 -7.31 28.97 1.95
C LYS A 31 -8.44 29.20 0.96
N ASN A 32 -9.44 28.31 0.95
CA ASN A 32 -10.54 28.30 0.00
C ASN A 32 -10.07 28.38 -1.46
N TRP A 33 -9.00 27.66 -1.79
CA TRP A 33 -8.45 27.61 -3.14
C TRP A 33 -9.28 26.72 -4.07
N ALA A 34 -9.06 26.80 -5.38
CA ALA A 34 -9.71 25.87 -6.31
C ALA A 34 -8.98 24.51 -6.31
N ILE A 35 -9.73 23.43 -6.57
CA ILE A 35 -9.22 22.07 -6.80
C ILE A 35 -9.92 21.42 -8.00
N GLY A 36 -9.17 20.60 -8.73
CA GLY A 36 -9.57 19.90 -9.94
C GLY A 36 -9.06 20.55 -11.22
N LEU A 37 -9.18 21.87 -11.32
CA LEU A 37 -8.73 22.66 -12.47
C LEU A 37 -8.00 23.92 -12.00
N ASN A 38 -6.89 24.23 -12.66
CA ASN A 38 -6.11 25.44 -12.41
C ASN A 38 -6.89 26.71 -12.80
N GLY A 39 -6.83 27.76 -11.98
CA GLY A 39 -7.58 29.00 -12.21
C GLY A 39 -7.11 29.83 -13.42
N ASP A 40 -5.86 29.64 -13.87
CA ASP A 40 -5.26 30.44 -14.94
C ASP A 40 -5.61 29.92 -16.35
N ASN A 41 -5.67 28.60 -16.52
CA ASN A 41 -5.82 27.95 -17.83
C ASN A 41 -6.80 26.77 -17.86
N LEU A 42 -7.50 26.51 -16.75
CA LEU A 42 -8.44 25.38 -16.60
C LEU A 42 -7.82 24.01 -16.92
N ALA A 43 -6.49 23.86 -16.82
CA ALA A 43 -5.84 22.55 -16.94
C ALA A 43 -6.08 21.71 -15.67
N PRO A 44 -6.16 20.36 -15.79
CA PRO A 44 -6.17 19.45 -14.65
C PRO A 44 -5.05 19.76 -13.67
N ASP A 45 -5.38 19.86 -12.38
CA ASP A 45 -4.38 20.01 -11.33
C ASP A 45 -3.83 18.65 -10.88
N SER A 46 -2.85 18.69 -9.96
CA SER A 46 -2.25 17.48 -9.41
C SER A 46 -3.23 16.64 -8.59
N PHE A 47 -4.28 17.23 -8.01
CA PHE A 47 -5.30 16.48 -7.28
C PHE A 47 -6.12 15.62 -8.24
N LEU A 48 -6.62 16.20 -9.33
CA LEU A 48 -7.37 15.46 -10.33
C LEU A 48 -6.52 14.37 -10.97
N ALA A 49 -5.25 14.65 -11.30
CA ALA A 49 -4.34 13.65 -11.81
C ALA A 49 -4.17 12.48 -10.84
N PHE A 50 -3.92 12.75 -9.55
CA PHE A 50 -3.72 11.73 -8.52
C PHE A 50 -4.93 10.79 -8.37
N PHE A 51 -6.14 11.34 -8.35
CA PHE A 51 -7.38 10.55 -8.29
C PHE A 51 -7.61 9.76 -9.58
N THR A 52 -7.35 10.37 -10.75
CA THR A 52 -7.54 9.73 -12.06
C THR A 52 -6.62 8.52 -12.24
N GLU A 53 -5.34 8.65 -11.88
CA GLU A 53 -4.37 7.55 -11.93
C GLU A 53 -4.81 6.33 -11.09
N ARG A 54 -5.52 6.60 -9.98
CA ARG A 54 -6.04 5.58 -9.06
C ARG A 54 -7.47 5.16 -9.35
N GLN A 55 -8.07 5.70 -10.41
CA GLN A 55 -9.47 5.47 -10.80
C GLN A 55 -10.46 5.79 -9.66
N LEU A 56 -10.15 6.82 -8.86
CA LEU A 56 -10.98 7.26 -7.74
C LEU A 56 -11.95 8.38 -8.18
N PRO A 57 -13.17 8.43 -7.62
CA PRO A 57 -14.08 9.52 -7.88
C PRO A 57 -13.54 10.84 -7.33
N PHE A 58 -13.62 11.91 -8.12
CA PHE A 58 -13.16 13.25 -7.73
C PHE A 58 -14.32 14.25 -7.75
N SER A 59 -14.41 15.06 -6.69
CA SER A 59 -15.33 16.18 -6.56
C SER A 59 -14.60 17.50 -6.85
N TYR A 60 -15.11 18.27 -7.81
CA TYR A 60 -14.51 19.53 -8.24
C TYR A 60 -14.93 20.69 -7.35
N TYR A 61 -14.00 21.63 -7.13
CA TYR A 61 -14.33 22.95 -6.58
C TYR A 61 -13.52 24.01 -7.33
N VAL A 62 -14.15 24.64 -8.31
CA VAL A 62 -13.48 25.60 -9.22
C VAL A 62 -14.12 26.97 -9.05
N ARG A 63 -13.28 28.00 -8.95
CA ARG A 63 -13.67 29.42 -8.86
C ARG A 63 -12.70 30.24 -9.72
N ALA A 64 -12.97 30.37 -11.02
CA ALA A 64 -12.09 31.10 -11.93
C ALA A 64 -12.82 31.57 -13.20
N GLN A 65 -12.42 32.72 -13.75
CA GLN A 65 -12.84 33.22 -15.08
C GLN A 65 -14.36 33.22 -15.34
N GLY A 66 -15.17 33.56 -14.32
CA GLY A 66 -16.64 33.54 -14.42
C GLY A 66 -17.27 32.13 -14.35
N VAL A 67 -16.47 31.09 -14.19
CA VAL A 67 -16.89 29.70 -13.98
C VAL A 67 -16.86 29.37 -12.49
N SER A 68 -17.99 28.86 -11.99
CA SER A 68 -18.14 28.33 -10.65
C SER A 68 -18.70 26.92 -10.74
N VAL A 69 -17.89 25.93 -10.34
CA VAL A 69 -18.28 24.51 -10.35
C VAL A 69 -18.10 23.93 -8.96
N GLY A 70 -19.11 23.18 -8.52
CA GLY A 70 -19.10 22.47 -7.24
C GLY A 70 -19.16 23.37 -6.00
N GLU A 71 -19.15 22.73 -4.85
CA GLU A 71 -19.33 23.34 -3.53
C GLU A 71 -18.10 23.09 -2.64
N PRO A 72 -17.86 23.91 -1.59
CA PRO A 72 -16.77 23.69 -0.64
C PRO A 72 -16.78 22.29 0.01
N ALA A 73 -17.91 21.59 0.01
CA ALA A 73 -18.02 20.20 0.44
C ALA A 73 -17.14 19.23 -0.37
N ALA A 74 -16.69 19.60 -1.57
CA ALA A 74 -15.80 18.80 -2.42
C ALA A 74 -14.51 18.38 -1.69
N TYR A 75 -13.97 19.26 -0.83
CA TYR A 75 -12.80 18.95 -0.01
C TYR A 75 -13.02 17.74 0.91
N GLN A 76 -14.17 17.72 1.59
CA GLN A 76 -14.53 16.65 2.50
C GLN A 76 -14.79 15.36 1.71
N ILE A 77 -15.53 15.44 0.60
CA ILE A 77 -15.83 14.28 -0.27
C ILE A 77 -14.53 13.64 -0.78
N ASN A 78 -13.59 14.44 -1.26
CA ASN A 78 -12.30 13.96 -1.74
C ASN A 78 -11.46 13.37 -0.61
N THR A 79 -11.45 14.00 0.57
CA THR A 79 -10.76 13.48 1.76
C THR A 79 -11.34 12.13 2.20
N ASP A 80 -12.66 11.98 2.23
CA ASP A 80 -13.33 10.73 2.61
C ASP A 80 -13.08 9.62 1.59
N THR A 81 -13.05 9.98 0.30
CA THR A 81 -12.69 9.04 -0.78
C THR A 81 -11.27 8.49 -0.57
N LEU A 82 -10.30 9.36 -0.27
CA LEU A 82 -8.92 8.97 -0.01
C LEU A 82 -8.78 8.13 1.27
N ASN A 83 -9.46 8.52 2.35
CA ASN A 83 -9.46 7.76 3.61
C ASN A 83 -10.06 6.35 3.42
N HIS A 84 -11.14 6.25 2.65
CA HIS A 84 -11.72 4.95 2.30
C HIS A 84 -10.74 4.10 1.49
N TYR A 85 -10.08 4.70 0.50
CA TYR A 85 -9.08 4.02 -0.32
C TYR A 85 -7.90 3.50 0.52
N VAL A 86 -7.38 4.28 1.46
CA VAL A 86 -6.37 3.82 2.44
C VAL A 86 -6.88 2.64 3.27
N GLY A 87 -8.14 2.69 3.71
CA GLY A 87 -8.78 1.58 4.42
C GLY A 87 -8.79 0.28 3.62
N LEU A 88 -9.06 0.35 2.32
CA LEU A 88 -9.01 -0.81 1.41
C LEU A 88 -7.60 -1.35 1.24
N ILE A 89 -6.59 -0.48 1.09
CA ILE A 89 -5.18 -0.88 1.01
C ILE A 89 -4.77 -1.62 2.28
N ARG A 90 -5.03 -1.03 3.45
CA ARG A 90 -4.72 -1.65 4.76
C ARG A 90 -5.40 -3.00 4.93
N SER A 91 -6.67 -3.11 4.54
CA SER A 91 -7.40 -4.38 4.62
C SER A 91 -6.81 -5.46 3.71
N SER A 92 -6.55 -5.12 2.45
CA SER A 92 -5.97 -6.08 1.49
C SER A 92 -4.57 -6.53 1.91
N GLU A 93 -3.74 -5.59 2.36
CA GLU A 93 -2.39 -5.87 2.81
C GLU A 93 -2.41 -6.71 4.09
N GLY A 94 -3.33 -6.40 5.01
CA GLY A 94 -3.61 -7.21 6.19
C GLY A 94 -3.90 -8.67 5.83
N ILE A 95 -4.83 -8.91 4.90
CA ILE A 95 -5.18 -10.27 4.45
C ILE A 95 -3.94 -10.99 3.89
N ALA A 96 -3.16 -10.32 3.04
CA ALA A 96 -1.96 -10.91 2.43
C ALA A 96 -0.91 -11.31 3.47
N VAL A 97 -0.63 -10.43 4.44
CA VAL A 97 0.33 -10.71 5.51
C VAL A 97 -0.14 -11.83 6.44
N HIS A 98 -1.42 -11.85 6.82
CA HIS A 98 -1.96 -12.93 7.64
C HIS A 98 -1.85 -14.29 6.92
N GLY A 99 -2.13 -14.34 5.61
CA GLY A 99 -1.95 -15.55 4.81
C GLY A 99 -0.50 -16.07 4.82
N VAL A 100 0.48 -15.17 4.71
CA VAL A 100 1.90 -15.55 4.81
C VAL A 100 2.30 -16.01 6.21
N ILE A 101 1.76 -15.40 7.27
CA ILE A 101 1.97 -15.85 8.65
C ILE A 101 1.40 -17.27 8.85
N GLU A 102 0.21 -17.56 8.33
CA GLU A 102 -0.37 -18.89 8.37
C GLU A 102 0.49 -19.91 7.62
N GLN A 103 1.02 -19.53 6.45
CA GLN A 103 1.94 -20.36 5.69
C GLN A 103 3.25 -20.63 6.47
N LEU A 104 3.85 -19.61 7.09
CA LEU A 104 5.03 -19.76 7.94
C LEU A 104 4.76 -20.70 9.13
N ASN A 105 3.60 -20.59 9.78
CA ASN A 105 3.21 -21.50 10.87
C ASN A 105 3.07 -22.95 10.38
N ARG A 106 2.51 -23.16 9.19
CA ARG A 106 2.45 -24.50 8.58
C ARG A 106 3.85 -25.03 8.27
N TYR A 107 4.73 -24.22 7.72
CA TYR A 107 6.11 -24.62 7.44
C TYR A 107 6.87 -24.94 8.73
N LYS A 108 6.67 -24.14 9.79
CA LYS A 108 7.21 -24.39 11.13
C LYS A 108 6.75 -25.73 11.69
N ALA A 109 5.45 -26.04 11.61
CA ALA A 109 4.90 -27.30 12.10
C ALA A 109 5.47 -28.53 11.37
N ASN A 110 5.87 -28.38 10.11
CA ASN A 110 6.44 -29.46 9.29
C ASN A 110 7.97 -29.38 9.16
N ASN A 111 8.61 -28.40 9.82
CA ASN A 111 10.04 -28.14 9.72
C ASN A 111 10.56 -28.01 8.27
N TRP A 112 9.80 -27.34 7.40
CA TRP A 112 10.14 -27.15 5.99
C TRP A 112 11.03 -25.93 5.76
N ALA A 113 11.98 -26.04 4.83
CA ALA A 113 12.86 -24.92 4.48
C ALA A 113 12.08 -23.67 4.04
N ILE A 114 12.61 -22.49 4.40
CA ILE A 114 12.11 -21.17 3.99
C ILE A 114 13.26 -20.29 3.48
N GLY A 115 12.97 -19.48 2.47
CA GLY A 115 13.89 -18.62 1.74
C GLY A 115 14.57 -19.32 0.56
N LEU A 116 14.79 -20.63 0.63
CA LEU A 116 15.18 -21.47 -0.50
C LEU A 116 14.42 -22.78 -0.45
N ASN A 117 13.88 -23.20 -1.58
CA ASN A 117 13.22 -24.48 -1.72
C ASN A 117 14.19 -25.63 -1.37
N GLY A 118 13.77 -26.52 -0.48
CA GLY A 118 14.59 -27.63 0.03
C GLY A 118 14.96 -28.70 -1.01
N THR A 119 14.53 -28.60 -2.26
CA THR A 119 14.91 -29.54 -3.33
C THR A 119 15.66 -28.83 -4.47
N THR A 120 15.23 -27.62 -4.85
CA THR A 120 15.83 -26.90 -5.99
C THR A 120 16.81 -25.81 -5.59
N LEU A 121 16.86 -25.43 -4.30
CA LEU A 121 17.61 -24.28 -3.78
C LEU A 121 17.28 -22.95 -4.48
N GLN A 122 16.12 -22.87 -5.15
CA GLN A 122 15.60 -21.62 -5.70
C GLN A 122 14.87 -20.81 -4.62
N PRO A 123 14.87 -19.46 -4.71
CA PRO A 123 13.99 -18.60 -3.92
C PRO A 123 12.57 -19.16 -3.86
N ASP A 124 12.01 -19.26 -2.65
CA ASP A 124 10.58 -19.50 -2.50
C ASP A 124 9.79 -18.18 -2.53
N ASP A 125 8.47 -18.30 -2.48
CA ASP A 125 7.58 -17.15 -2.58
C ASP A 125 7.64 -16.20 -1.37
N PHE A 126 8.33 -16.57 -0.27
CA PHE A 126 8.48 -15.69 0.87
C PHE A 126 9.44 -14.53 0.57
N LEU A 127 10.54 -14.78 -0.14
CA LEU A 127 11.52 -13.72 -0.44
C LEU A 127 10.91 -12.51 -1.15
N PRO A 128 10.27 -12.64 -2.32
CA PRO A 128 9.68 -11.50 -3.01
C PRO A 128 8.57 -10.82 -2.17
N PHE A 129 7.87 -11.57 -1.32
CA PHE A 129 6.85 -11.01 -0.43
C PHE A 129 7.45 -10.07 0.62
N PHE A 130 8.55 -10.48 1.26
CA PHE A 130 9.25 -9.68 2.26
C PHE A 130 9.99 -8.49 1.63
N ASP A 131 10.65 -8.72 0.49
CA ASP A 131 11.43 -7.70 -0.23
C ASP A 131 10.54 -6.53 -0.70
N THR A 132 9.36 -6.83 -1.26
CA THR A 132 8.39 -5.81 -1.70
C THR A 132 7.96 -4.89 -0.55
N ARG A 133 8.00 -5.39 0.69
CA ARG A 133 7.57 -4.66 1.89
C ARG A 133 8.74 -4.03 2.65
N GLY A 134 9.97 -4.26 2.20
CA GLY A 134 11.18 -3.85 2.93
C GLY A 134 11.28 -4.49 4.32
N VAL A 135 10.68 -5.66 4.52
CA VAL A 135 10.70 -6.38 5.80
C VAL A 135 11.87 -7.34 5.80
N ALA A 136 12.68 -7.31 6.86
CA ALA A 136 13.81 -8.22 6.99
C ALA A 136 13.34 -9.70 7.01
N PHE A 137 14.03 -10.55 6.26
CA PHE A 137 13.76 -11.97 6.19
C PHE A 137 14.90 -12.81 6.78
N ALA A 138 14.54 -13.78 7.62
CA ALA A 138 15.44 -14.78 8.18
C ALA A 138 15.27 -16.11 7.45
N TYR A 139 16.40 -16.67 6.97
CA TYR A 139 16.43 -17.94 6.26
C TYR A 139 16.45 -19.14 7.21
N TYR A 140 15.85 -20.25 6.78
CA TYR A 140 16.06 -21.55 7.40
C TYR A 140 16.06 -22.64 6.32
N VAL A 141 17.22 -23.23 6.06
CA VAL A 141 17.40 -24.24 5.00
C VAL A 141 18.16 -25.43 5.55
N ARG A 142 17.65 -26.63 5.27
CA ARG A 142 18.27 -27.92 5.62
C ARG A 142 18.15 -28.85 4.41
N SER A 143 19.04 -28.72 3.42
CA SER A 143 19.03 -29.61 2.26
C SER A 143 20.36 -29.71 1.54
N GLY A 144 20.66 -30.91 1.01
CA GLY A 144 21.73 -31.12 0.03
C GLY A 144 23.14 -30.74 0.50
N GLY A 145 23.40 -30.79 1.82
CA GLY A 145 24.67 -30.34 2.42
C GLY A 145 24.76 -28.84 2.70
N VAL A 146 23.70 -28.07 2.43
CA VAL A 146 23.58 -26.66 2.81
C VAL A 146 22.71 -26.54 4.06
N GLU A 147 23.30 -25.95 5.09
CA GLU A 147 22.60 -25.57 6.31
C GLU A 147 22.70 -24.06 6.49
N LEU A 148 21.55 -23.39 6.53
CA LEU A 148 21.48 -21.93 6.70
C LEU A 148 20.47 -21.60 7.79
N GLY A 149 20.89 -20.74 8.71
CA GLY A 149 20.03 -20.24 9.79
C GLY A 149 19.58 -21.31 10.79
N ALA A 150 18.54 -20.97 11.55
CA ALA A 150 18.00 -21.79 12.64
C ALA A 150 16.47 -21.81 12.60
N PRO A 151 15.81 -22.81 13.22
CA PRO A 151 14.34 -22.86 13.29
C PRO A 151 13.68 -21.62 13.91
N SER A 152 14.43 -20.81 14.68
CA SER A 152 13.95 -19.51 15.17
C SER A 152 13.62 -18.51 14.06
N ALA A 153 14.03 -18.76 12.81
CA ALA A 153 13.71 -17.94 11.65
C ALA A 153 12.20 -17.78 11.43
N TYR A 154 11.39 -18.82 11.67
CA TYR A 154 9.93 -18.71 11.54
C TYR A 154 9.36 -17.65 12.47
N ASP A 155 9.75 -17.69 13.75
CA ASP A 155 9.26 -16.75 14.77
C ASP A 155 9.77 -15.33 14.52
N ALA A 156 11.01 -15.19 14.04
CA ALA A 156 11.57 -13.90 13.64
C ALA A 156 10.78 -13.29 12.48
N ASN A 157 10.48 -14.07 11.44
CA ASN A 157 9.72 -13.63 10.27
C ASN A 157 8.27 -13.28 10.62
N ILE A 158 7.59 -14.11 11.41
CA ILE A 158 6.22 -13.83 11.88
C ILE A 158 6.20 -12.53 12.69
N LYS A 159 7.15 -12.34 13.60
CA LYS A 159 7.25 -11.11 14.40
C LYS A 159 7.50 -9.89 13.52
N ALA A 160 8.39 -9.99 12.53
CA ALA A 160 8.68 -8.90 11.60
C ALA A 160 7.44 -8.49 10.80
N LEU A 161 6.66 -9.47 10.31
CA LEU A 161 5.39 -9.23 9.62
C LEU A 161 4.32 -8.60 10.53
N GLN A 162 4.23 -9.04 11.79
CA GLN A 162 3.33 -8.42 12.77
C GLN A 162 3.71 -6.97 13.08
N GLN A 163 5.01 -6.68 13.20
CA GLN A 163 5.51 -5.32 13.39
C GLN A 163 5.24 -4.44 12.17
N TYR A 164 5.41 -4.98 10.97
CA TYR A 164 5.06 -4.30 9.73
C TYR A 164 3.58 -3.88 9.71
N LEU A 165 2.65 -4.78 10.06
CA LEU A 165 1.22 -4.45 10.13
C LEU A 165 0.88 -3.38 11.16
N GLN A 166 1.62 -3.30 12.27
CA GLN A 166 1.43 -2.25 13.29
C GLN A 166 1.89 -0.87 12.81
N GLN A 167 2.73 -0.80 11.77
CA GLN A 167 3.28 0.42 11.21
C GLN A 167 2.57 0.86 9.92
N LEU A 168 1.54 0.12 9.51
CA LEU A 168 0.73 0.36 8.30
C LEU A 168 -0.46 1.28 8.61
#